data_AF-A0A2G1VAJ8-F1
#
_entry.id   AF-A0A2G1VAJ8-F1
#
_cell.length_a   1.000
_cell.length_b   1.000
_cell.length_c   1.000
_cell.angle_alpha   90.00
_cell.angle_beta   90.00
_cell.angle_gamma   90.00
#
_symmetry.space_group_name_H-M   'P 1'
#
loop_
_entity.id
_entity.type
_entity.pdbx_description
1 polymer ?
#
loop_
_entity_poly.entity_id
_entity_poly.type
_entity_poly.pdbx_seq_one_letter_code
_entity_poly.pdbx_strand_id
1 'polypeptide(L)'
;MNIKDDWKKVKSVLEQGQASTVYCSIATVNPDGTPHITPVGTVFLRDDQSGYFFDHYAEALGKNIDQNPNVCIMAVNAGRFFWLRSLLKGR
;
A
#
# COMPACT_ATOMS: atom_id res chain seq x y z
N MET A 1 -16.03 -0.41 -5.55
CA MET A 1 -14.92 -1.37 -5.50
C MET A 1 -15.00 -2.06 -4.15
N ASN A 2 -15.19 -3.36 -4.12
CA ASN A 2 -15.21 -4.17 -2.91
C ASN A 2 -13.87 -4.89 -2.80
N ILE A 3 -13.13 -4.70 -1.71
CA ILE A 3 -11.78 -5.26 -1.55
C ILE A 3 -11.75 -6.80 -1.68
N LYS A 4 -12.81 -7.49 -1.25
CA LYS A 4 -12.89 -8.95 -1.31
C LYS A 4 -13.17 -9.44 -2.73
N ASP A 5 -14.10 -8.78 -3.42
CA ASP A 5 -14.54 -9.20 -4.75
C ASP A 5 -13.55 -8.74 -5.84
N ASP A 6 -12.89 -7.59 -5.62
CA ASP A 6 -11.95 -6.96 -6.55
C ASP A 6 -10.47 -7.28 -6.23
N TRP A 7 -10.20 -8.35 -5.47
CA TRP A 7 -8.87 -8.61 -4.92
C TRP A 7 -7.75 -8.66 -5.98
N LYS A 8 -8.00 -9.27 -7.14
CA LYS A 8 -7.05 -9.28 -8.26
C LYS A 8 -6.65 -7.87 -8.71
N LYS A 9 -7.62 -6.94 -8.72
CA LYS A 9 -7.37 -5.53 -9.05
C LYS A 9 -6.56 -4.85 -7.96
N VAL A 10 -6.87 -5.11 -6.69
CA VAL A 10 -6.10 -4.60 -5.53
C VAL A 10 -4.63 -5.04 -5.62
N LYS A 11 -4.38 -6.33 -5.85
CA LYS A 11 -3.03 -6.87 -6.07
C LYS A 11 -2.30 -6.13 -7.20
N SER A 12 -2.97 -6.00 -8.35
CA SER A 12 -2.37 -5.36 -9.53
C SER A 12 -2.04 -3.88 -9.30
N VAL A 13 -2.88 -3.14 -8.58
CA VAL A 13 -2.63 -1.74 -8.22
C VAL A 13 -1.40 -1.62 -7.32
N LEU A 14 -1.30 -2.48 -6.30
CA LEU A 14 -0.14 -2.50 -5.40
C LEU A 14 1.15 -2.81 -6.17
N GLU A 15 1.15 -3.89 -6.96
CA GLU A 15 2.31 -4.36 -7.73
C GLU A 15 2.80 -3.29 -8.72
N GLN A 16 1.89 -2.68 -9.48
CA GLN A 16 2.23 -1.61 -10.42
C GLN A 16 2.73 -0.34 -9.72
N GLY A 17 2.10 0.03 -8.61
CA GLY A 17 2.52 1.18 -7.81
C GLY A 17 3.93 0.98 -7.29
N GLN A 18 4.14 -0.09 -6.50
CA GLN A 18 5.43 -0.41 -5.90
C GLN A 18 6.54 -0.60 -6.94
N ALA A 19 6.25 -1.20 -8.11
CA ALA A 19 7.24 -1.33 -9.18
C ALA A 19 7.67 0.03 -9.78
N SER A 20 6.76 1.01 -9.80
CA SER A 20 7.03 2.34 -10.38
C SER A 20 7.70 3.32 -9.41
N THR A 21 7.47 3.17 -8.10
CA THR A 21 7.95 4.08 -7.05
C THR A 21 8.98 3.46 -6.12
N VAL A 22 9.16 2.14 -6.16
CA VAL A 22 10.03 1.34 -5.27
C VAL A 22 9.50 1.25 -3.81
N TYR A 23 8.30 1.77 -3.54
CA TYR A 23 7.65 1.67 -2.24
C TYR A 23 6.12 1.78 -2.35
N CYS A 24 5.41 1.37 -1.31
CA CYS A 24 4.06 1.84 -1.01
C CYS A 24 4.03 2.48 0.38
N SER A 25 2.98 3.23 0.67
CA SER A 25 2.79 3.87 1.97
C SER A 25 1.83 3.05 2.82
N ILE A 26 2.24 2.68 4.03
CA ILE A 26 1.37 2.07 5.04
C ILE A 26 1.03 3.11 6.10
N ALA A 27 -0.26 3.40 6.25
CA ALA A 27 -0.77 4.25 7.32
C ALA A 27 -1.24 3.41 8.51
N THR A 28 -0.85 3.83 9.70
CA THR A 28 -1.28 3.33 11.01
C THR A 28 -1.79 4.48 11.88
N VAL A 29 -2.31 4.14 13.05
CA VAL A 29 -2.82 5.12 14.03
C VAL A 29 -1.87 5.13 15.23
N ASN A 30 -1.36 6.30 15.57
CA ASN A 30 -0.57 6.52 16.78
C ASN A 30 -1.45 6.37 18.04
N PRO A 31 -0.86 6.20 19.24
CA PRO A 31 -1.61 6.10 20.49
C PRO A 31 -2.50 7.32 20.79
N ASP A 32 -2.12 8.50 20.29
CA ASP A 32 -2.87 9.75 20.42
C ASP A 32 -3.99 9.92 19.37
N GLY A 33 -4.18 8.93 18.51
CA GLY A 33 -5.19 8.92 17.44
C GLY A 33 -4.75 9.59 16.14
N THR A 34 -3.54 10.17 16.07
CA THR A 34 -3.03 10.79 14.84
C THR A 34 -2.57 9.73 13.81
N PRO A 35 -2.63 10.02 12.50
CA PRO A 35 -2.13 9.10 11.49
C PRO A 35 -0.59 9.10 11.43
N HIS A 36 0.00 7.92 11.26
CA HIS A 36 1.43 7.74 11.01
C HIS A 36 1.64 6.97 9.69
N ILE A 37 2.47 7.52 8.79
CA ILE A 37 2.72 6.94 7.47
C ILE A 37 4.17 6.43 7.38
N THR A 38 4.33 5.16 7.05
CA THR A 38 5.63 4.52 6.81
C THR A 38 5.75 4.12 5.33
N PRO A 39 6.77 4.58 4.60
CA PRO A 39 7.12 4.02 3.30
C PRO A 39 7.71 2.61 3.46
N VAL A 40 7.13 1.63 2.78
CA VAL A 40 7.57 0.23 2.83
C VAL A 40 7.88 -0.25 1.41
N GLY A 41 9.13 -0.70 1.20
CA GLY A 41 9.61 -1.17 -0.11
C GLY A 41 9.19 -2.60 -0.47
N THR A 42 8.72 -3.36 0.52
CA THR A 42 8.49 -4.79 0.39
C THR A 42 7.11 -5.15 0.93
N VAL A 43 6.05 -4.87 0.17
CA VAL A 43 4.70 -5.38 0.47
C VAL A 43 4.29 -6.38 -0.60
N PHE A 44 3.79 -7.53 -0.17
CA PHE A 44 3.36 -8.62 -1.03
C PHE A 44 1.95 -9.07 -0.66
N LEU A 45 1.06 -9.12 -1.65
CA LEU A 45 -0.29 -9.65 -1.49
C LEU A 45 -0.37 -11.06 -2.08
N ARG A 46 -1.02 -11.97 -1.37
CA ARG A 46 -1.27 -13.37 -1.73
C ARG A 46 -2.67 -13.52 -2.35
N ASP A 47 -2.99 -14.70 -2.89
CA ASP A 47 -4.29 -14.93 -3.53
C ASP A 47 -5.45 -15.15 -2.54
N ASP A 48 -5.11 -15.53 -1.30
CA ASP A 48 -6.04 -15.80 -0.19
C ASP A 48 -6.48 -14.54 0.59
N GLN A 49 -6.42 -13.36 -0.05
CA GLN A 49 -6.76 -12.08 0.55
C GLN A 49 -5.92 -11.67 1.75
N SER A 50 -4.70 -12.20 1.83
CA SER A 50 -3.73 -11.83 2.86
C SER A 50 -2.46 -11.25 2.25
N GLY A 51 -1.56 -10.75 3.09
CA GLY A 51 -0.30 -10.16 2.66
C GLY A 51 0.77 -10.23 3.73
N TYR A 52 1.96 -9.81 3.38
CA TYR A 52 3.08 -9.65 4.30
C TYR A 52 4.00 -8.55 3.83
N PHE A 53 4.76 -8.02 4.77
CA PHE A 53 5.84 -7.08 4.51
C PHE A 53 7.01 -7.36 5.43
N PHE A 54 8.19 -6.93 5.03
CA PHE A 54 9.36 -6.95 5.90
C PHE A 54 9.50 -5.60 6.56
N ASP A 55 9.69 -5.64 7.87
CA ASP A 55 9.92 -4.47 8.67
C ASP A 55 11.11 -4.72 9.59
N HIS A 56 12.26 -4.20 9.20
CA HIS A 56 13.47 -4.27 10.02
C HIS A 56 13.71 -2.99 10.82
N TYR A 57 13.05 -1.88 10.48
CA TYR A 57 13.42 -0.55 11.00
C TYR A 57 12.24 0.39 11.33
N ALA A 58 11.00 0.05 11.00
CA ALA A 58 9.82 0.85 11.29
C ALA A 58 9.20 0.47 12.64
N GLU A 59 9.95 0.68 13.73
CA GLU A 59 9.47 0.40 15.09
C GLU A 59 8.12 1.05 15.41
N ALA A 60 7.88 2.26 14.92
CA ALA A 60 6.60 2.96 15.12
C ALA A 60 5.45 2.25 14.40
N LEU A 61 5.67 1.72 13.21
CA LEU A 61 4.69 0.92 12.47
C LEU A 61 4.33 -0.34 13.27
N GLY A 62 5.32 -1.10 13.73
CA GLY A 62 5.12 -2.28 14.56
C GLY A 62 4.35 -1.97 15.85
N LYS A 63 4.81 -0.97 16.63
CA LYS A 63 4.15 -0.54 17.88
C LYS A 63 2.70 -0.12 17.65
N ASN A 64 2.42 0.59 16.55
CA ASN A 64 1.05 1.01 16.24
C ASN A 64 0.16 -0.17 15.85
N ILE A 65 0.68 -1.14 15.08
CA ILE A 65 -0.08 -2.36 14.69
C ILE A 65 -0.41 -3.23 15.90
N ASP A 66 0.53 -3.37 16.85
CA ASP A 66 0.32 -4.15 18.08
C ASP A 66 -0.84 -3.57 18.94
N GLN A 67 -1.03 -2.25 18.92
CA GLN A 67 -2.11 -1.58 19.64
C GLN A 67 -3.41 -1.50 18.82
N ASN A 68 -3.29 -1.25 17.51
CA ASN A 68 -4.40 -1.14 16.58
C ASN A 68 -4.03 -1.79 15.24
N PRO A 69 -4.57 -2.98 14.94
CA PRO A 69 -4.16 -3.75 13.76
C PRO A 69 -4.74 -3.21 12.45
N ASN A 70 -5.54 -2.14 12.48
CA ASN A 70 -6.11 -1.55 11.28
C ASN A 70 -5.04 -0.72 10.55
N VAL A 71 -4.84 -1.04 9.27
CA VAL A 71 -3.89 -0.35 8.39
C VAL A 71 -4.58 0.11 7.10
N CYS A 72 -4.02 1.13 6.46
CA CYS A 72 -4.36 1.51 5.10
C CYS A 72 -3.12 1.50 4.23
N ILE A 73 -3.19 0.89 3.05
CA ILE A 73 -2.06 0.79 2.12
C ILE A 73 -2.37 1.63 0.89
N MET A 74 -1.44 2.51 0.53
CA MET A 74 -1.53 3.34 -0.66
C MET A 74 -0.34 3.07 -1.57
N ALA A 75 -0.62 2.73 -2.83
CA ALA A 75 0.37 2.58 -3.88
C ALA A 75 -0.09 3.37 -5.09
N VAL A 76 0.81 4.16 -5.68
CA VAL A 76 0.51 5.03 -6.80
C VAL A 76 1.44 4.68 -7.94
N ASN A 77 0.87 4.40 -9.11
CA ASN A 77 1.68 4.22 -10.31
C ASN A 77 2.22 5.58 -10.76
N ALA A 78 3.52 5.81 -10.61
CA ALA A 78 4.22 7.03 -11.03
C ALA A 78 4.88 6.92 -12.42
N GLY A 79 4.59 5.85 -13.17
CA GLY A 79 5.20 5.60 -14.48
C GLY A 79 4.83 6.66 -15.51
N ARG A 80 5.83 7.25 -16.19
CA ARG A 80 5.62 8.33 -17.18
C ARG A 80 4.65 7.95 -18.30
N PHE A 81 4.78 6.73 -18.84
CA PHE A 81 3.90 6.23 -19.90
C PHE A 81 2.49 5.94 -19.41
N PHE A 82 2.33 5.52 -18.14
CA PHE A 82 1.02 5.34 -17.53
C PHE A 82 0.29 6.68 -17.49
N TRP A 83 0.92 7.71 -16.93
CA TRP A 83 0.33 9.06 -16.85
C TRP A 83 0.04 9.68 -18.22
N LEU A 84 0.94 9.56 -19.19
CA LEU A 84 0.70 10.07 -20.54
C LEU A 84 -0.55 9.41 -21.17
N ARG A 85 -0.70 8.09 -21.02
CA ARG A 85 -1.89 7.37 -21.50
C ARG A 85 -3.15 7.79 -20.75
N SER A 86 -3.07 7.96 -19.44
CA SER A 86 -4.21 8.37 -18.62
C SER A 86 -4.69 9.79 -18.95
N LEU A 87 -3.77 10.72 -19.20
CA LEU A 87 -4.10 12.07 -19.65
C LEU A 87 -4.80 12.06 -21.02
N LEU A 88 -4.30 11.27 -21.97
CA LEU A 88 -4.89 11.17 -23.31
C LEU A 88 -6.26 10.47 -23.31
N LYS A 89 -6.49 9.50 -22.41
CA LYS A 89 -7.72 8.70 -22.36
C LYS A 89 -8.75 9.19 -21.35
N GLY A 90 -8.39 10.12 -20.46
CA GLY A 90 -9.22 10.56 -19.33
C GLY A 90 -9.41 9.49 -18.25
N ARG A 91 -8.57 8.46 -18.24
CA ARG A 91 -8.57 7.32 -17.30
C ARG A 91 -7.21 6.63 -17.33
#